data_AF-V7C1T4-F1
#
_entry.id   AF-V7C1T4-F1
#
_cell.length_a   1.000
_cell.length_b   1.000
_cell.length_c   1.000
_cell.angle_alpha   90.00
_cell.angle_beta   90.00
_cell.angle_gamma   90.00
#
_symmetry.space_group_name_H-M   'P 1'
#
loop_
_entity.id
_entity.type
_entity.pdbx_description
1 polymer ?
#
loop_
_entity_poly.entity_id
_entity_poly.type
_entity_poly.pdbx_seq_one_letter_code
_entity_poly.pdbx_strand_id
1 'polypeptide(L)'
;SFLFLCSGGVVGTLYQLDLSNNKLSGEIPDCWTQFKSLVYLNMSQNKFSGKIPTSQGSLLELQVLLLRNNNLTGEFSSSLRNCTKLVMLDMTENRLSGSIPDWIGSKLLGLQFLSLGNNTFNGSLPLQIFYLKRIQLLDLSLNNLSGQIPKCIKNLSSKTQVPSLRDYQVHPYMAYTNSFSVYLTYNLNAFLMWKGSEQINLLIEKIPSNIGKLTSLEFLDLSRNQLAGSIPLSLAQIDRLTVLDLSHNYLSGQIPTGTQLQSFDSSKYEGNVDLCGLPLKKLCIDRVSRQEPIANFHENDNLIFNREFYTSMTIGFVVSFWGVSGSILIIHSWRHAYFKLLSNLEDILYIIVTMKVFKWWQRR
;
A
#
# COMPACT_ATOMS: atom_id res chain seq x y z
N SER A 1 -8.03 -2.16 -34.30
CA SER A 1 -8.91 -3.34 -34.38
C SER A 1 -8.21 -4.50 -33.71
N PHE A 2 -8.75 -4.97 -32.58
CA PHE A 2 -8.20 -6.04 -31.74
C PHE A 2 -8.75 -7.42 -32.04
N LEU A 3 -9.34 -7.60 -33.23
CA LEU A 3 -10.00 -8.84 -33.60
C LEU A 3 -9.09 -10.07 -33.56
N PHE A 4 -7.76 -9.91 -33.55
CA PHE A 4 -6.82 -11.04 -33.37
C PHE A 4 -6.97 -11.74 -32.01
N LEU A 5 -7.45 -11.05 -30.97
CA LEU A 5 -7.74 -11.68 -29.68
C LEU A 5 -8.93 -12.65 -29.75
N CYS A 6 -9.76 -12.55 -30.79
CA CYS A 6 -10.92 -13.40 -31.02
C CYS A 6 -10.78 -14.31 -32.26
N SER A 7 -9.65 -14.25 -32.98
CA SER A 7 -9.46 -15.13 -34.14
C SER A 7 -9.33 -16.57 -33.62
N GLY A 8 -10.29 -17.41 -34.01
CA GLY A 8 -10.48 -18.75 -33.46
C GLY A 8 -9.23 -19.61 -33.51
N GLY A 9 -8.83 -20.09 -32.34
CA GLY A 9 -7.78 -21.08 -32.12
C GLY A 9 -7.79 -21.45 -30.63
N VAL A 10 -7.44 -22.70 -30.29
CA VAL A 10 -7.36 -23.11 -28.88
C VAL A 10 -6.10 -22.49 -28.28
N VAL A 11 -6.15 -21.24 -27.84
CA VAL A 11 -5.06 -20.61 -27.07
C VAL A 11 -5.20 -20.98 -25.59
N GLY A 12 -5.29 -22.29 -25.32
CA GLY A 12 -5.38 -22.83 -23.97
C GLY A 12 -4.07 -22.75 -23.17
N THR A 13 -2.98 -22.31 -23.79
CA THR A 13 -1.62 -22.32 -23.22
C THR A 13 -1.02 -20.93 -22.98
N LEU A 14 -1.78 -19.85 -23.20
CA LEU A 14 -1.29 -18.49 -22.91
C LEU A 14 -1.47 -18.18 -21.42
N TYR A 15 -0.35 -17.96 -20.73
CA TYR A 15 -0.31 -17.67 -19.30
C TYR A 15 -0.19 -16.18 -18.97
N GLN A 16 0.52 -15.44 -19.82
CA GLN A 16 0.79 -14.03 -19.63
C GLN A 16 0.52 -13.29 -20.94
N LEU A 17 -0.31 -12.26 -20.85
CA LEU A 17 -0.58 -11.33 -21.94
C LEU A 17 -0.34 -9.91 -21.43
N ASP A 18 0.67 -9.25 -21.99
CA ASP A 18 0.97 -7.85 -21.73
C ASP A 18 0.83 -7.05 -23.03
N LEU A 19 -0.13 -6.13 -23.04
CA LEU A 19 -0.45 -5.19 -24.11
C LEU A 19 -0.26 -3.74 -23.65
N SER A 20 0.35 -3.53 -22.48
CA SER A 20 0.42 -2.22 -21.84
C SER A 20 1.29 -1.21 -22.58
N ASN A 21 1.08 0.07 -22.28
CA ASN A 21 1.86 1.18 -22.82
C ASN A 21 1.88 1.21 -24.36
N ASN A 22 0.69 1.16 -24.95
CA ASN A 22 0.49 1.25 -26.39
C ASN A 22 -0.57 2.31 -26.72
N LYS A 23 -0.85 2.51 -28.01
CA LYS A 23 -1.86 3.46 -28.50
C LYS A 23 -3.17 2.78 -28.87
N LEU A 24 -3.43 1.61 -28.30
CA LEU A 24 -4.49 0.78 -28.79
C LEU A 24 -5.86 1.29 -28.31
N SER A 25 -6.88 1.19 -29.16
CA SER A 25 -8.17 1.86 -28.94
C SER A 25 -9.37 1.00 -29.35
N GLY A 26 -10.56 1.47 -28.97
CA GLY A 26 -11.83 0.76 -29.16
C GLY A 26 -12.19 -0.08 -27.93
N GLU A 27 -13.26 -0.86 -28.04
CA GLU A 27 -13.70 -1.71 -26.95
C GLU A 27 -12.80 -2.93 -26.77
N ILE A 28 -12.65 -3.38 -25.52
CA ILE A 28 -12.06 -4.68 -25.23
C ILE A 28 -13.05 -5.73 -25.76
N PRO A 29 -12.64 -6.66 -26.64
CA PRO A 29 -13.58 -7.61 -27.23
C PRO A 29 -14.09 -8.62 -26.20
N ASP A 30 -15.35 -9.05 -26.34
CA ASP A 30 -16.00 -10.00 -25.43
C ASP A 30 -15.80 -11.47 -25.85
N CYS A 31 -14.54 -11.92 -25.89
CA CYS A 31 -14.16 -13.25 -26.41
C CYS A 31 -13.04 -13.95 -25.60
N TRP A 32 -13.04 -13.80 -24.27
CA TRP A 32 -11.94 -14.27 -23.41
C TRP A 32 -12.01 -15.75 -23.01
N THR A 33 -13.06 -16.47 -23.42
CA THR A 33 -13.33 -17.87 -23.02
C THR A 33 -12.28 -18.88 -23.44
N GLN A 34 -11.46 -18.54 -24.43
CA GLN A 34 -10.39 -19.42 -24.94
C GLN A 34 -9.12 -19.40 -24.07
N PHE A 35 -8.87 -18.34 -23.29
CA PHE A 35 -7.63 -18.16 -22.52
C PHE A 35 -7.71 -18.78 -21.12
N LYS A 36 -8.01 -20.08 -21.04
CA LYS A 36 -8.30 -20.79 -19.77
C LYS A 36 -7.13 -20.82 -18.78
N SER A 37 -5.90 -20.70 -19.26
CA SER A 37 -4.69 -20.74 -18.43
C SER A 37 -4.07 -19.37 -18.17
N LEU A 38 -4.76 -18.28 -18.54
CA LEU A 38 -4.24 -16.93 -18.36
C LEU A 38 -4.18 -16.57 -16.88
N VAL A 39 -2.97 -16.27 -16.42
CA VAL A 39 -2.65 -15.87 -15.04
C VAL A 39 -2.42 -14.37 -14.92
N TYR A 40 -1.80 -13.77 -15.94
CA TYR A 40 -1.44 -12.35 -15.96
C TYR A 40 -2.00 -11.67 -17.20
N LEU A 41 -2.82 -10.65 -16.99
CA LEU A 41 -3.37 -9.80 -18.04
C LEU A 41 -3.09 -8.33 -17.74
N ASN A 42 -2.26 -7.70 -18.57
CA ASN A 42 -1.97 -6.28 -18.49
C ASN A 42 -2.37 -5.58 -19.78
N MET A 43 -3.33 -4.67 -19.68
CA MET A 43 -3.83 -3.82 -20.76
C MET A 43 -3.78 -2.33 -20.39
N SER A 44 -2.96 -1.99 -19.39
CA SER A 44 -2.85 -0.62 -18.87
C SER A 44 -2.22 0.36 -19.87
N GLN A 45 -2.41 1.66 -19.67
CA GLN A 45 -1.80 2.73 -20.46
C GLN A 45 -2.12 2.57 -21.97
N ASN A 46 -3.41 2.55 -22.29
CA ASN A 46 -3.93 2.46 -23.65
C ASN A 46 -5.11 3.43 -23.82
N LYS A 47 -5.88 3.30 -24.90
CA LYS A 47 -7.09 4.10 -25.19
C LYS A 47 -8.33 3.21 -25.29
N PHE A 48 -8.37 2.10 -24.53
CA PHE A 48 -9.53 1.21 -24.52
C PHE A 48 -10.77 1.94 -24.00
N SER A 49 -11.92 1.68 -24.60
CA SER A 49 -13.21 2.28 -24.24
C SER A 49 -14.28 1.22 -23.99
N GLY A 50 -15.52 1.63 -23.70
CA GLY A 50 -16.62 0.71 -23.49
C GLY A 50 -16.57 0.05 -22.11
N LYS A 51 -17.26 -1.08 -21.95
CA LYS A 51 -17.36 -1.81 -20.68
C LYS A 51 -16.28 -2.87 -20.54
N ILE A 52 -16.03 -3.30 -19.31
CA ILE A 52 -15.26 -4.51 -19.01
C ILE A 52 -16.06 -5.72 -19.53
N PRO A 53 -15.52 -6.56 -20.44
CA PRO A 53 -16.27 -7.64 -21.06
C PRO A 53 -16.71 -8.72 -20.07
N THR A 54 -17.87 -9.33 -20.32
CA THR A 54 -18.42 -10.35 -19.42
C THR A 54 -17.60 -11.64 -19.48
N SER A 55 -17.06 -11.99 -20.64
CA SER A 55 -16.23 -13.17 -20.83
C SER A 55 -14.92 -13.12 -20.06
N GLN A 56 -14.43 -11.98 -19.58
CA GLN A 56 -13.24 -11.96 -18.70
C GLN A 56 -13.45 -12.75 -17.39
N GLY A 57 -14.71 -12.93 -16.97
CA GLY A 57 -15.05 -13.80 -15.85
C GLY A 57 -14.83 -15.30 -16.09
N SER A 58 -14.46 -15.73 -17.32
CA SER A 58 -14.06 -17.12 -17.58
C SER A 58 -12.58 -17.39 -17.33
N LEU A 59 -11.79 -16.36 -17.01
CA LEU A 59 -10.35 -16.48 -16.74
C LEU A 59 -10.14 -16.97 -15.30
N LEU A 60 -10.41 -18.26 -15.06
CA LEU A 60 -10.44 -18.85 -13.71
C LEU A 60 -9.06 -18.93 -13.05
N GLU A 61 -7.99 -18.92 -13.85
CA GLU A 61 -6.60 -18.92 -13.37
C GLU A 61 -6.01 -17.52 -13.15
N LEU A 62 -6.80 -16.47 -13.43
CA LEU A 62 -6.32 -15.09 -13.41
C LEU A 62 -5.92 -14.66 -11.99
N GLN A 63 -4.68 -14.23 -11.84
CA GLN A 63 -4.13 -13.71 -10.59
C GLN A 63 -3.87 -12.21 -10.67
N VAL A 64 -3.55 -11.69 -11.86
CA VAL A 64 -3.24 -10.27 -12.08
C VAL A 64 -4.07 -9.72 -13.22
N LEU A 65 -4.84 -8.67 -12.95
CA LEU A 65 -5.60 -7.92 -13.94
C LEU A 65 -5.30 -6.42 -13.82
N LEU A 66 -4.64 -5.86 -14.83
CA LEU A 66 -4.24 -4.45 -14.89
C LEU A 66 -4.93 -3.76 -16.07
N LEU A 67 -5.81 -2.82 -15.76
CA LEU A 67 -6.62 -2.05 -16.70
C LEU A 67 -6.39 -0.54 -16.58
N ARG A 68 -5.42 -0.13 -15.76
CA ARG A 68 -5.13 1.27 -15.42
C ARG A 68 -4.97 2.17 -16.65
N ASN A 69 -5.38 3.43 -16.52
CA ASN A 69 -5.14 4.49 -17.51
C ASN A 69 -5.69 4.09 -18.89
N ASN A 70 -7.01 4.02 -18.95
CA ASN A 70 -7.82 3.78 -20.14
C ASN A 70 -9.09 4.64 -20.07
N ASN A 71 -10.00 4.46 -21.02
CA ASN A 71 -11.29 5.15 -21.09
C ASN A 71 -12.46 4.18 -20.84
N LEU A 72 -12.27 3.17 -19.97
CA LEU A 72 -13.30 2.19 -19.65
C LEU A 72 -14.44 2.83 -18.85
N THR A 73 -15.66 2.36 -19.08
CA THR A 73 -16.92 2.92 -18.57
C THR A 73 -17.84 1.83 -18.04
N GLY A 74 -18.93 2.23 -17.40
CA GLY A 74 -19.93 1.32 -16.87
C GLY A 74 -19.54 0.75 -15.51
N GLU A 75 -20.35 -0.19 -15.03
CA GLU A 75 -20.16 -0.81 -13.73
C GLU A 75 -19.12 -1.92 -13.75
N PHE A 76 -18.68 -2.30 -12.55
CA PHE A 76 -17.84 -3.48 -12.35
C PHE A 76 -18.52 -4.71 -12.95
N SER A 77 -17.85 -5.40 -13.89
CA SER A 77 -18.42 -6.59 -14.51
C SER A 77 -18.64 -7.68 -13.46
N SER A 78 -19.90 -8.08 -13.25
CA SER A 78 -20.29 -9.04 -12.21
C SER A 78 -19.70 -10.44 -12.43
N SER A 79 -19.27 -10.76 -13.65
CA SER A 79 -18.63 -12.03 -13.99
C SER A 79 -17.23 -12.17 -13.39
N LEU A 80 -16.54 -11.06 -13.08
CA LEU A 80 -15.22 -11.08 -12.43
C LEU A 80 -15.25 -11.70 -11.02
N ARG A 81 -16.44 -11.86 -10.41
CA ARG A 81 -16.62 -12.63 -9.17
C ARG A 81 -16.12 -14.08 -9.27
N ASN A 82 -16.00 -14.61 -10.49
CA ASN A 82 -15.54 -15.98 -10.76
C ASN A 82 -14.00 -16.10 -10.76
N CYS A 83 -13.26 -14.99 -10.88
CA CYS A 83 -11.80 -14.95 -10.88
C CYS A 83 -11.25 -14.99 -9.44
N THR A 84 -11.60 -16.02 -8.68
CA THR A 84 -11.32 -16.14 -7.24
C THR A 84 -9.84 -16.24 -6.88
N LYS A 85 -8.96 -16.48 -7.87
CA LYS A 85 -7.50 -16.52 -7.73
C LYS A 85 -6.84 -15.14 -7.84
N LEU A 86 -7.61 -14.07 -8.06
CA LEU A 86 -7.07 -12.71 -8.13
C LEU A 86 -6.29 -12.34 -6.87
N VAL A 87 -5.05 -11.91 -7.11
CA VAL A 87 -4.12 -11.37 -6.12
C VAL A 87 -3.99 -9.86 -6.31
N MET A 88 -4.06 -9.39 -7.56
CA MET A 88 -3.85 -7.99 -7.89
C MET A 88 -4.85 -7.50 -8.92
N LEU A 89 -5.51 -6.39 -8.58
CA LEU A 89 -6.51 -5.73 -9.40
C LEU A 89 -6.27 -4.22 -9.43
N ASP A 90 -5.92 -3.70 -10.60
CA ASP A 90 -5.70 -2.27 -10.82
C ASP A 90 -6.60 -1.78 -11.96
N MET A 91 -7.56 -0.92 -11.63
CA MET A 91 -8.47 -0.27 -12.60
C MET A 91 -8.41 1.26 -12.50
N THR A 92 -7.33 1.79 -11.91
CA THR A 92 -7.15 3.22 -11.63
C THR A 92 -7.19 4.05 -12.91
N GLU A 93 -7.59 5.31 -12.85
CA GLU A 93 -7.61 6.23 -14.01
C GLU A 93 -8.49 5.68 -15.16
N ASN A 94 -9.78 5.49 -14.87
CA ASN A 94 -10.80 5.13 -15.85
C ASN A 94 -12.08 5.97 -15.58
N ARG A 95 -13.19 5.62 -16.23
CA ARG A 95 -14.52 6.23 -16.02
C ARG A 95 -15.53 5.20 -15.54
N LEU A 96 -15.09 4.23 -14.74
CA LEU A 96 -15.95 3.21 -14.16
C LEU A 96 -16.90 3.84 -13.14
N SER A 97 -18.12 3.33 -13.04
CA SER A 97 -19.21 3.92 -12.27
C SER A 97 -19.95 2.88 -11.44
N GLY A 98 -20.96 3.34 -10.69
CA GLY A 98 -21.79 2.48 -9.83
C GLY A 98 -21.15 2.20 -8.47
N SER A 99 -21.76 1.32 -7.69
CA SER A 99 -21.25 0.96 -6.37
C SER A 99 -20.14 -0.08 -6.47
N ILE A 100 -19.16 -0.01 -5.55
CA ILE A 100 -18.18 -1.09 -5.38
C ILE A 100 -18.92 -2.35 -4.92
N PRO A 101 -18.88 -3.48 -5.66
CA PRO A 101 -19.66 -4.65 -5.30
C PRO A 101 -19.16 -5.38 -4.04
N ASP A 102 -20.09 -5.91 -3.26
CA ASP A 102 -19.82 -6.68 -2.05
C ASP A 102 -19.05 -7.99 -2.32
N TRP A 103 -19.23 -8.57 -3.51
CA TRP A 103 -18.56 -9.80 -3.90
C TRP A 103 -17.04 -9.65 -4.03
N ILE A 104 -16.50 -8.44 -4.19
CA ILE A 104 -15.04 -8.22 -4.16
C ILE A 104 -14.50 -8.75 -2.83
N GLY A 105 -15.14 -8.36 -1.73
CA GLY A 105 -14.75 -8.75 -0.38
C GLY A 105 -15.10 -10.19 0.00
N SER A 106 -16.15 -10.77 -0.59
CA SER A 106 -16.60 -12.14 -0.24
C SER A 106 -16.09 -13.24 -1.18
N LYS A 107 -15.67 -12.91 -2.41
CA LYS A 107 -15.18 -13.88 -3.41
C LYS A 107 -13.70 -13.78 -3.67
N LEU A 108 -13.12 -12.58 -3.65
CA LEU A 108 -11.71 -12.35 -4.01
C LEU A 108 -10.81 -12.33 -2.77
N LEU A 109 -10.96 -13.33 -1.89
CA LEU A 109 -10.27 -13.41 -0.59
C LEU A 109 -8.73 -13.49 -0.69
N GLY A 110 -8.21 -13.77 -1.89
CA GLY A 110 -6.77 -13.79 -2.20
C GLY A 110 -6.16 -12.41 -2.49
N LEU A 111 -6.97 -11.36 -2.64
CA LEU A 111 -6.49 -10.04 -3.01
C LEU A 111 -5.48 -9.49 -2.01
N GLN A 112 -4.36 -9.03 -2.55
CA GLN A 112 -3.27 -8.31 -1.89
C GLN A 112 -3.23 -6.85 -2.33
N PHE A 113 -3.65 -6.58 -3.57
CA PHE A 113 -3.66 -5.26 -4.17
C PHE A 113 -5.02 -4.97 -4.80
N LEU A 114 -5.68 -3.92 -4.35
CA LEU A 114 -6.90 -3.39 -4.95
C LEU A 114 -6.76 -1.89 -5.14
N SER A 115 -6.72 -1.45 -6.40
CA SER A 115 -6.69 -0.03 -6.76
C SER A 115 -7.81 0.31 -7.72
N LEU A 116 -8.73 1.15 -7.27
CA LEU A 116 -9.89 1.64 -8.02
C LEU A 116 -9.90 3.17 -8.10
N GLY A 117 -8.78 3.82 -7.76
CA GLY A 117 -8.68 5.26 -7.66
C GLY A 117 -8.96 5.99 -8.99
N ASN A 118 -9.34 7.26 -8.91
CA ASN A 118 -9.61 8.11 -10.08
C ASN A 118 -10.61 7.48 -11.06
N ASN A 119 -11.83 7.27 -10.55
CA ASN A 119 -12.99 6.74 -11.26
C ASN A 119 -14.25 7.51 -10.80
N THR A 120 -15.45 7.01 -11.10
CA THR A 120 -16.74 7.59 -10.69
C THR A 120 -17.56 6.64 -9.80
N PHE A 121 -16.89 5.76 -9.04
CA PHE A 121 -17.57 4.87 -8.10
C PHE A 121 -18.33 5.66 -7.03
N ASN A 122 -19.53 5.22 -6.68
CA ASN A 122 -20.42 5.92 -5.75
C ASN A 122 -21.01 4.98 -4.69
N GLY A 123 -21.87 5.52 -3.83
CA GLY A 123 -22.47 4.76 -2.73
C GLY A 123 -21.48 4.51 -1.60
N SER A 124 -21.87 3.68 -0.63
CA SER A 124 -21.05 3.37 0.55
C SER A 124 -20.04 2.27 0.30
N LEU A 125 -18.92 2.31 1.03
CA LEU A 125 -17.97 1.19 1.10
C LEU A 125 -18.67 -0.08 1.61
N PRO A 126 -18.72 -1.17 0.82
CA PRO A 126 -19.34 -2.42 1.26
C PRO A 126 -18.56 -3.03 2.44
N LEU A 127 -19.28 -3.50 3.46
CA LEU A 127 -18.69 -4.11 4.67
C LEU A 127 -17.82 -5.33 4.36
N GLN A 128 -18.09 -5.99 3.24
CA GLN A 128 -17.40 -7.19 2.80
C GLN A 128 -15.95 -6.90 2.41
N ILE A 129 -15.59 -5.67 1.97
CA ILE A 129 -14.18 -5.31 1.70
C ILE A 129 -13.29 -5.61 2.92
N PHE A 130 -13.85 -5.47 4.13
CA PHE A 130 -13.16 -5.75 5.39
C PHE A 130 -12.97 -7.26 5.69
N TYR A 131 -13.38 -8.15 4.79
CA TYR A 131 -13.07 -9.58 4.82
C TYR A 131 -11.78 -9.94 4.07
N LEU A 132 -11.20 -9.00 3.33
CA LEU A 132 -9.95 -9.19 2.59
C LEU A 132 -8.74 -9.21 3.54
N LYS A 133 -8.52 -10.35 4.21
CA LYS A 133 -7.45 -10.50 5.23
C LYS A 133 -6.02 -10.44 4.68
N ARG A 134 -5.86 -10.58 3.36
CA ARG A 134 -4.56 -10.56 2.67
C ARG A 134 -4.24 -9.21 2.03
N ILE A 135 -5.15 -8.25 2.10
CA ILE A 135 -4.98 -6.96 1.45
C ILE A 135 -3.84 -6.18 2.11
N GLN A 136 -3.01 -5.60 1.26
CA GLN A 136 -1.81 -4.87 1.65
C GLN A 136 -1.89 -3.43 1.12
N LEU A 137 -2.50 -3.25 -0.05
CA LEU A 137 -2.81 -1.96 -0.65
C LEU A 137 -4.28 -1.87 -1.03
N LEU A 138 -4.94 -0.83 -0.50
CA LEU A 138 -6.30 -0.43 -0.83
C LEU A 138 -6.32 1.05 -1.22
N ASP A 139 -6.48 1.31 -2.51
CA ASP A 139 -6.65 2.66 -3.05
C ASP A 139 -8.06 2.81 -3.65
N LEU A 140 -8.87 3.66 -3.01
CA LEU A 140 -10.21 4.04 -3.44
C LEU A 140 -10.33 5.56 -3.62
N SER A 141 -9.20 6.25 -3.74
CA SER A 141 -9.12 7.70 -3.83
C SER A 141 -9.81 8.27 -5.06
N LEU A 142 -10.10 9.57 -5.09
CA LEU A 142 -10.59 10.26 -6.31
C LEU A 142 -11.82 9.56 -6.91
N ASN A 143 -12.84 9.36 -6.08
CA ASN A 143 -14.12 8.75 -6.47
C ASN A 143 -15.27 9.57 -5.86
N ASN A 144 -16.49 9.06 -5.98
CA ASN A 144 -17.70 9.68 -5.45
C ASN A 144 -18.32 8.85 -4.31
N LEU A 145 -17.48 8.14 -3.55
CA LEU A 145 -17.90 7.25 -2.45
C LEU A 145 -18.42 8.07 -1.27
N SER A 146 -19.53 7.64 -0.68
CA SER A 146 -20.25 8.37 0.36
C SER A 146 -20.47 7.52 1.62
N GLY A 147 -21.08 8.09 2.66
CA GLY A 147 -21.37 7.37 3.89
C GLY A 147 -20.16 7.27 4.81
N GLN A 148 -20.24 6.42 5.84
CA GLN A 148 -19.24 6.36 6.90
C GLN A 148 -18.14 5.35 6.61
N ILE A 149 -16.93 5.61 7.11
CA ILE A 149 -15.86 4.60 7.18
C ILE A 149 -16.27 3.55 8.22
N PRO A 150 -16.46 2.27 7.84
CA PRO A 150 -16.96 1.27 8.78
C PRO A 150 -16.00 0.93 9.92
N LYS A 151 -16.56 0.69 11.11
CA LYS A 151 -15.79 0.36 12.32
C LYS A 151 -15.00 -0.96 12.21
N CYS A 152 -15.32 -1.84 11.27
CA CYS A 152 -14.59 -3.08 11.05
C CYS A 152 -13.29 -2.94 10.25
N ILE A 153 -12.83 -1.71 9.96
CA ILE A 153 -11.62 -1.45 9.15
C ILE A 153 -10.35 -2.14 9.65
N LYS A 154 -10.23 -2.35 10.96
CA LYS A 154 -9.12 -3.12 11.56
C LYS A 154 -9.03 -4.57 11.05
N ASN A 155 -10.12 -5.16 10.56
CA ASN A 155 -10.11 -6.53 10.07
C ASN A 155 -9.21 -6.73 8.84
N LEU A 156 -8.94 -5.66 8.06
CA LEU A 156 -7.97 -5.68 6.96
C LEU A 156 -6.53 -5.96 7.46
N SER A 157 -6.27 -5.71 8.74
CA SER A 157 -4.95 -5.84 9.36
C SER A 157 -4.84 -7.08 10.25
N SER A 158 -5.84 -8.00 10.21
CA SER A 158 -5.78 -9.22 11.01
C SER A 158 -4.63 -10.12 10.51
N LYS A 159 -3.64 -10.37 11.37
CA LYS A 159 -2.49 -11.25 11.07
C LYS A 159 -2.96 -12.62 10.57
N THR A 160 -2.76 -12.90 9.28
CA THR A 160 -2.59 -14.28 8.82
C THR A 160 -1.13 -14.69 9.01
N GLN A 161 -0.91 -15.94 9.43
CA GLN A 161 0.40 -16.52 9.78
C GLN A 161 1.51 -16.14 8.80
N VAL A 162 2.69 -15.85 9.34
CA VAL A 162 3.92 -15.50 8.62
C VAL A 162 4.23 -16.58 7.57
N PRO A 163 4.09 -16.30 6.26
CA PRO A 163 4.67 -17.17 5.24
C PRO A 163 6.18 -17.14 5.38
N SER A 164 6.84 -18.25 5.10
CA SER A 164 8.29 -18.40 5.29
C SER A 164 9.09 -17.29 4.60
N LEU A 165 10.25 -16.92 5.15
CA LEU A 165 11.16 -15.88 4.62
C LEU A 165 11.61 -16.10 3.14
N ARG A 166 11.23 -17.21 2.49
CA ARG A 166 11.54 -17.52 1.08
C ARG A 166 10.43 -17.13 0.09
N ASP A 167 9.22 -16.77 0.52
CA ASP A 167 8.05 -16.50 -0.36
C ASP A 167 7.96 -15.05 -0.90
N TYR A 168 8.96 -14.21 -0.65
CA TYR A 168 8.71 -12.79 -0.41
C TYR A 168 8.93 -11.79 -1.55
N GLN A 169 9.29 -12.22 -2.76
CA GLN A 169 9.57 -11.27 -3.85
C GLN A 169 8.85 -11.57 -5.15
N VAL A 170 8.26 -12.75 -5.24
CA VAL A 170 8.04 -13.41 -6.50
C VAL A 170 6.83 -14.30 -6.31
N HIS A 171 5.73 -14.02 -7.02
CA HIS A 171 4.51 -14.83 -6.95
C HIS A 171 4.62 -15.93 -8.00
N PRO A 172 4.94 -17.17 -7.60
CA PRO A 172 5.13 -18.26 -8.56
C PRO A 172 3.78 -18.73 -9.06
N TYR A 173 3.75 -19.09 -10.35
CA TYR A 173 2.65 -19.84 -10.92
C TYR A 173 3.18 -20.93 -11.85
N MET A 174 2.40 -22.00 -11.97
CA MET A 174 2.74 -23.14 -12.81
C MET A 174 2.17 -22.93 -14.20
N ALA A 175 3.06 -22.87 -15.20
CA ALA A 175 2.70 -22.98 -16.58
C ALA A 175 2.84 -24.44 -17.04
N TYR A 176 1.77 -25.02 -17.55
CA TYR A 176 1.72 -26.40 -18.06
C TYR A 176 1.69 -26.37 -19.59
N THR A 177 2.75 -26.86 -20.22
CA THR A 177 2.72 -27.15 -21.65
C THR A 177 2.52 -28.65 -21.85
N ASN A 178 2.16 -29.08 -23.07
CA ASN A 178 1.99 -30.50 -23.41
C ASN A 178 3.25 -31.36 -23.15
N SER A 179 4.42 -30.72 -22.93
CA SER A 179 5.72 -31.38 -22.87
C SER A 179 6.44 -31.20 -21.52
N PHE A 180 6.18 -30.14 -20.78
CA PHE A 180 6.80 -29.85 -19.48
C PHE A 180 6.04 -28.76 -18.70
N SER A 181 6.27 -28.71 -17.39
CA SER A 181 5.84 -27.58 -16.55
C SER A 181 6.99 -26.59 -16.36
N VAL A 182 6.66 -25.30 -16.40
CA VAL A 182 7.59 -24.19 -16.15
C VAL A 182 7.11 -23.43 -14.93
N TYR A 183 8.05 -23.11 -14.03
CA TYR A 183 7.84 -22.19 -12.93
C TYR A 183 8.06 -20.77 -13.46
N LEU A 184 6.97 -19.99 -13.55
CA LEU A 184 7.01 -18.59 -13.94
C LEU A 184 6.60 -17.71 -12.76
N THR A 185 6.91 -16.43 -12.88
CA THR A 185 6.80 -15.52 -11.75
C THR A 185 6.45 -14.10 -12.15
N TYR A 186 5.69 -13.40 -11.31
CA TYR A 186 5.46 -11.96 -11.41
C TYR A 186 5.74 -11.27 -10.07
N ASN A 187 5.89 -9.94 -10.08
CA ASN A 187 6.15 -9.14 -8.89
C ASN A 187 4.99 -8.18 -8.63
N LEU A 188 4.56 -8.05 -7.37
CA LEU A 188 3.60 -7.04 -6.91
C LEU A 188 4.26 -5.68 -6.67
N ASN A 189 5.18 -5.26 -7.53
CA ASN A 189 5.88 -4.00 -7.37
C ASN A 189 5.03 -2.86 -7.95
N ALA A 190 4.29 -2.17 -7.08
CA ALA A 190 3.44 -1.05 -7.47
C ALA A 190 4.22 0.07 -8.16
N PHE A 191 5.47 0.33 -7.74
CA PHE A 191 6.31 1.34 -8.35
C PHE A 191 6.62 1.01 -9.82
N LEU A 192 6.95 -0.24 -10.14
CA LEU A 192 7.17 -0.68 -11.52
C LEU A 192 5.90 -0.54 -12.37
N MET A 193 4.73 -0.83 -11.77
CA MET A 193 3.44 -0.70 -12.46
C MET A 193 3.06 0.75 -12.73
N TRP A 194 3.51 1.67 -11.87
CA TRP A 194 3.17 3.09 -11.95
C TRP A 194 4.21 3.93 -12.68
N LYS A 195 5.35 3.33 -13.03
CA LYS A 195 6.37 3.91 -13.88
C LYS A 195 5.79 4.20 -15.26
N GLY A 196 5.68 5.49 -15.61
CA GLY A 196 5.10 5.97 -16.87
C GLY A 196 3.86 6.87 -16.72
N SER A 197 3.31 7.01 -15.50
CA SER A 197 2.25 8.00 -15.24
C SER A 197 2.83 9.40 -15.06
N GLU A 198 2.60 10.29 -16.03
CA GLU A 198 3.03 11.70 -15.96
C GLU A 198 2.30 12.49 -14.83
N GLN A 199 1.25 11.94 -14.21
CA GLN A 199 0.38 12.66 -13.26
C GLN A 199 0.57 12.33 -11.76
N ILE A 200 1.48 11.42 -11.36
CA ILE A 200 1.60 11.01 -9.93
C ILE A 200 2.97 11.31 -9.31
N ASN A 201 3.70 12.32 -9.80
CA ASN A 201 5.01 12.68 -9.22
C ASN A 201 4.98 13.23 -7.77
N LEU A 202 3.80 13.38 -7.14
CA LEU A 202 3.69 13.84 -5.74
C LEU A 202 3.36 12.72 -4.72
N LEU A 203 2.98 11.52 -5.16
CA LEU A 203 2.67 10.38 -4.26
C LEU A 203 3.63 9.18 -4.42
N ILE A 204 4.47 9.17 -5.46
CA ILE A 204 5.35 8.05 -5.82
C ILE A 204 6.42 7.73 -4.76
N GLU A 205 6.84 8.69 -3.94
CA GLU A 205 7.92 8.46 -2.97
C GLU A 205 7.51 7.64 -1.74
N LYS A 206 6.21 7.46 -1.48
CA LYS A 206 5.72 6.79 -0.25
C LYS A 206 5.03 5.44 -0.49
N ILE A 207 4.82 5.03 -1.73
CA ILE A 207 4.21 3.73 -2.02
C ILE A 207 5.21 2.62 -1.67
N PRO A 208 4.83 1.60 -0.89
CA PRO A 208 5.70 0.47 -0.63
C PRO A 208 6.05 -0.21 -1.96
N SER A 209 7.33 -0.17 -2.33
CA SER A 209 7.79 -0.65 -3.63
C SER A 209 7.63 -2.16 -3.79
N ASN A 210 7.43 -2.92 -2.71
CA ASN A 210 7.28 -4.38 -2.75
C ASN A 210 6.09 -4.83 -1.91
N ILE A 211 4.92 -4.90 -2.53
CA ILE A 211 3.69 -5.26 -1.83
C ILE A 211 3.70 -6.75 -1.42
N GLY A 212 4.40 -7.60 -2.19
CA GLY A 212 4.68 -8.99 -1.80
C GLY A 212 5.43 -9.18 -0.48
N LYS A 213 6.01 -8.12 0.12
CA LYS A 213 6.67 -8.12 1.44
C LYS A 213 5.77 -7.82 2.64
N LEU A 214 4.54 -7.41 2.39
CA LEU A 214 3.69 -6.87 3.42
C LEU A 214 2.87 -7.99 4.07
N THR A 215 2.81 -8.03 5.39
CA THR A 215 2.04 -9.07 6.11
C THR A 215 0.66 -8.59 6.53
N SER A 216 0.35 -7.33 6.27
CA SER A 216 -0.85 -6.62 6.73
C SER A 216 -1.11 -5.43 5.82
N LEU A 217 -2.27 -4.76 5.97
CA LEU A 217 -2.56 -3.50 5.29
C LEU A 217 -1.48 -2.44 5.61
N GLU A 218 -0.87 -1.89 4.57
CA GLU A 218 0.12 -0.81 4.70
C GLU A 218 -0.24 0.46 3.91
N PHE A 219 -1.01 0.33 2.82
CA PHE A 219 -1.45 1.47 2.03
C PHE A 219 -2.96 1.57 2.06
N LEU A 220 -3.48 2.68 2.58
CA LEU A 220 -4.90 3.01 2.57
C LEU A 220 -5.09 4.45 2.08
N ASP A 221 -5.65 4.60 0.89
CA ASP A 221 -6.04 5.90 0.35
C ASP A 221 -7.55 5.95 0.11
N LEU A 222 -8.22 6.83 0.84
CA LEU A 222 -9.65 7.13 0.72
C LEU A 222 -9.88 8.61 0.39
N SER A 223 -8.82 9.33 0.01
CA SER A 223 -8.87 10.77 -0.22
C SER A 223 -9.77 11.16 -1.38
N ARG A 224 -10.22 12.41 -1.41
CA ARG A 224 -11.01 12.99 -2.52
C ARG A 224 -12.25 12.16 -2.84
N ASN A 225 -13.06 11.93 -1.81
CA ASN A 225 -14.35 11.24 -1.87
C ASN A 225 -15.41 12.10 -1.15
N GLN A 226 -16.58 11.52 -0.91
CA GLN A 226 -17.70 12.11 -0.17
C GLN A 226 -17.94 11.39 1.17
N LEU A 227 -16.91 10.77 1.76
CA LEU A 227 -17.04 10.03 3.01
C LEU A 227 -17.35 10.99 4.17
N ALA A 228 -18.27 10.62 5.04
CA ALA A 228 -18.79 11.46 6.10
C ALA A 228 -18.76 10.78 7.46
N GLY A 229 -18.92 11.56 8.54
CA GLY A 229 -18.93 11.08 9.91
C GLY A 229 -17.53 10.98 10.53
N SER A 230 -17.44 10.37 11.70
CA SER A 230 -16.19 10.28 12.45
C SER A 230 -15.24 9.22 11.89
N ILE A 231 -13.94 9.49 11.93
CA ILE A 231 -12.92 8.47 11.73
C ILE A 231 -13.07 7.41 12.84
N PRO A 232 -13.26 6.12 12.53
CA PRO A 232 -13.51 5.12 13.55
C PRO A 232 -12.24 4.83 14.37
N LEU A 233 -12.41 4.67 15.69
CA LEU A 233 -11.32 4.33 16.63
C LEU A 233 -10.52 3.08 16.22
N SER A 234 -11.16 2.14 15.53
CA SER A 234 -10.51 0.92 15.03
C SER A 234 -9.46 1.19 13.95
N LEU A 235 -9.53 2.32 13.23
CA LEU A 235 -8.48 2.72 12.29
C LEU A 235 -7.16 3.03 13.01
N ALA A 236 -7.24 3.60 14.22
CA ALA A 236 -6.07 3.86 15.06
C ALA A 236 -5.40 2.58 15.60
N GLN A 237 -6.05 1.43 15.46
CA GLN A 237 -5.57 0.12 15.90
C GLN A 237 -4.96 -0.71 14.77
N ILE A 238 -4.71 -0.10 13.61
CA ILE A 238 -3.94 -0.71 12.53
C ILE A 238 -2.47 -0.37 12.79
N ASP A 239 -1.61 -1.40 12.86
CA ASP A 239 -0.25 -1.24 13.42
C ASP A 239 0.86 -1.08 12.34
N ARG A 240 0.52 -0.98 11.05
CA ARG A 240 1.48 -1.05 9.92
C ARG A 240 1.20 -0.14 8.72
N LEU A 241 0.31 0.84 8.83
CA LEU A 241 0.06 1.77 7.72
C LEU A 241 1.30 2.61 7.39
N THR A 242 1.91 2.39 6.23
CA THR A 242 2.98 3.24 5.71
C THR A 242 2.40 4.47 4.99
N VAL A 243 1.23 4.29 4.38
CA VAL A 243 0.49 5.36 3.70
C VAL A 243 -0.95 5.38 4.18
N LEU A 244 -1.37 6.55 4.64
CA LEU A 244 -2.75 6.89 4.90
C LEU A 244 -3.06 8.23 4.21
N ASP A 245 -4.18 8.30 3.51
CA ASP A 245 -4.74 9.58 3.06
C ASP A 245 -6.27 9.57 3.19
N LEU A 246 -6.78 10.51 4.00
CA LEU A 246 -8.20 10.75 4.23
C LEU A 246 -8.61 12.17 3.82
N SER A 247 -7.72 12.90 3.14
CA SER A 247 -7.94 14.30 2.78
C SER A 247 -9.13 14.47 1.83
N HIS A 248 -9.68 15.68 1.79
CA HIS A 248 -10.78 16.07 0.90
C HIS A 248 -11.98 15.11 0.96
N ASN A 249 -12.57 14.99 2.15
CA ASN A 249 -13.82 14.29 2.41
C ASN A 249 -14.73 15.18 3.29
N TYR A 250 -15.86 14.64 3.76
CA TYR A 250 -16.77 15.26 4.74
C TYR A 250 -16.61 14.65 6.14
N LEU A 251 -15.40 14.21 6.50
CA LEU A 251 -15.15 13.63 7.81
C LEU A 251 -15.25 14.71 8.90
N SER A 252 -15.70 14.29 10.08
CA SER A 252 -16.05 15.21 11.18
C SER A 252 -15.62 14.68 12.53
N GLY A 253 -15.47 15.57 13.52
CA GLY A 253 -15.15 15.21 14.89
C GLY A 253 -13.65 15.05 15.13
N GLN A 254 -13.30 14.54 16.31
CA GLN A 254 -11.91 14.39 16.72
C GLN A 254 -11.23 13.23 15.99
N ILE A 255 -10.02 13.47 15.46
CA ILE A 255 -9.15 12.41 14.97
C ILE A 255 -8.82 11.48 16.15
N PRO A 256 -9.13 10.17 16.04
CA PRO A 256 -8.81 9.20 17.08
C PRO A 256 -7.34 9.26 17.52
N THR A 257 -7.11 9.25 18.82
CA THR A 257 -5.76 9.17 19.38
C THR A 257 -5.24 7.73 19.26
N GLY A 258 -4.04 7.59 18.73
CA GLY A 258 -3.32 6.34 18.54
C GLY A 258 -1.85 6.59 18.24
N THR A 259 -1.05 5.54 18.11
CA THR A 259 0.39 5.72 17.86
C THR A 259 0.68 6.15 16.43
N GLN A 260 -0.14 5.71 15.46
CA GLN A 260 0.14 5.88 14.03
C GLN A 260 -0.60 7.04 13.37
N LEU A 261 -1.85 7.36 13.76
CA LEU A 261 -2.61 8.44 13.09
C LEU A 261 -1.96 9.82 13.31
N GLN A 262 -1.38 10.04 14.49
CA GLN A 262 -0.70 11.30 14.81
C GLN A 262 0.70 11.41 14.19
N SER A 263 1.27 10.34 13.63
CA SER A 263 2.58 10.39 12.96
C SER A 263 2.50 10.80 11.49
N PHE A 264 1.32 10.72 10.88
CA PHE A 264 1.10 11.23 9.53
C PHE A 264 1.03 12.75 9.51
N ASP A 265 1.45 13.35 8.40
CA ASP A 265 1.38 14.78 8.21
C ASP A 265 -0.09 15.27 8.18
N SER A 266 -0.30 16.51 8.61
CA SER A 266 -1.60 17.17 8.62
C SER A 266 -2.28 17.20 7.25
N SER A 267 -1.51 17.18 6.16
CA SER A 267 -2.03 17.11 4.79
C SER A 267 -2.89 15.87 4.55
N LYS A 268 -2.67 14.77 5.29
CA LYS A 268 -3.44 13.52 5.14
C LYS A 268 -4.87 13.61 5.66
N TYR A 269 -5.21 14.71 6.32
CA TYR A 269 -6.52 14.97 6.91
C TYR A 269 -7.15 16.27 6.40
N GLU A 270 -6.44 17.02 5.55
CA GLU A 270 -6.87 18.33 5.09
C GLU A 270 -8.16 18.28 4.24
N GLY A 271 -8.83 19.41 4.06
CA GLY A 271 -10.08 19.48 3.29
C GLY A 271 -11.31 18.88 3.99
N ASN A 272 -11.17 18.28 5.18
CA ASN A 272 -12.29 17.87 6.02
C ASN A 272 -12.69 19.00 6.98
N VAL A 273 -13.74 19.76 6.63
CA VAL A 273 -14.10 21.02 7.32
C VAL A 273 -14.38 20.83 8.80
N ASP A 274 -15.05 19.74 9.21
CA ASP A 274 -15.49 19.50 10.58
C ASP A 274 -14.56 18.59 11.39
N LEU A 275 -13.45 18.16 10.81
CA LEU A 275 -12.45 17.33 11.49
C LEU A 275 -11.56 18.21 12.39
N CYS A 276 -11.10 17.69 13.53
CA CYS A 276 -10.29 18.42 14.50
C CYS A 276 -9.36 17.48 15.29
N GLY A 277 -8.41 18.03 16.04
CA GLY A 277 -7.42 17.26 16.81
C GLY A 277 -6.17 16.90 16.01
N LEU A 278 -5.11 16.48 16.72
CA LEU A 278 -3.81 16.18 16.10
C LEU A 278 -3.92 15.09 15.01
N PRO A 279 -3.25 15.26 13.86
CA PRO A 279 -2.23 16.27 13.55
C PRO A 279 -2.77 17.63 13.05
N LEU A 280 -4.08 17.81 12.90
CA LEU A 280 -4.65 19.11 12.56
C LEU A 280 -4.49 20.05 13.77
N LYS A 281 -3.90 21.23 13.58
CA LYS A 281 -3.80 22.28 14.62
C LYS A 281 -5.15 22.93 14.97
N LYS A 282 -6.25 22.25 14.66
CA LYS A 282 -7.62 22.70 14.89
C LYS A 282 -8.14 22.09 16.18
N LEU A 283 -8.53 22.93 17.13
CA LEU A 283 -9.08 22.52 18.42
C LEU A 283 -10.48 21.91 18.25
N CYS A 284 -10.75 20.83 18.97
CA CYS A 284 -12.09 20.28 19.07
C CYS A 284 -12.87 21.06 20.15
N ILE A 285 -13.93 21.76 19.74
CA ILE A 285 -14.80 22.49 20.67
C ILE A 285 -15.90 21.53 21.09
N ASP A 286 -15.85 21.04 22.32
CA ASP A 286 -16.97 20.32 22.92
C ASP A 286 -18.12 21.31 23.17
N ARG A 287 -19.32 21.03 22.63
CA ARG A 287 -20.52 21.85 22.84
C ARG A 287 -21.10 21.69 24.26
N VAL A 288 -20.27 21.77 25.30
CA VAL A 288 -20.70 21.81 26.71
C VAL A 288 -20.24 23.09 27.43
N SER A 289 -19.42 23.95 26.82
CA SER A 289 -19.05 25.23 27.45
C SER A 289 -19.25 26.41 26.49
N ARG A 290 -20.51 26.80 26.29
CA ARG A 290 -20.80 28.20 25.96
C ARG A 290 -20.73 29.03 27.25
N GLN A 291 -19.55 29.56 27.52
CA GLN A 291 -19.42 30.82 28.23
C GLN A 291 -18.18 31.53 27.68
N GLU A 292 -18.41 32.59 26.90
CA GLU A 292 -17.39 33.60 26.61
C GLU A 292 -17.25 34.55 27.81
N PRO A 293 -16.18 35.36 27.90
CA PRO A 293 -14.78 35.03 27.67
C PRO A 293 -13.94 35.44 28.91
N ILE A 294 -12.60 35.44 28.76
CA ILE A 294 -11.55 35.92 29.68
C ILE A 294 -10.87 34.80 30.47
N ALA A 295 -9.75 34.31 29.94
CA ALA A 295 -8.46 34.33 30.64
C ALA A 295 -7.36 33.98 29.64
N ASN A 296 -6.34 34.83 29.56
CA ASN A 296 -5.06 34.52 28.95
C ASN A 296 -4.59 33.15 29.48
N PHE A 297 -4.40 32.17 28.59
CA PHE A 297 -3.72 30.94 28.96
C PHE A 297 -2.41 30.82 28.20
N HIS A 298 -1.37 30.80 29.03
CA HIS A 298 0.03 30.73 28.71
C HIS A 298 0.36 29.59 27.75
N GLU A 299 1.09 29.95 26.71
CA GLU A 299 1.97 29.07 25.96
C GLU A 299 3.09 28.58 26.91
N ASN A 300 2.85 27.52 27.71
CA ASN A 300 3.93 26.96 28.54
C ASN A 300 3.87 25.45 28.85
N ASP A 301 2.80 24.73 28.53
CA ASP A 301 2.73 23.31 28.90
C ASP A 301 3.52 22.39 27.94
N ASN A 302 3.74 22.82 26.69
CA ASN A 302 4.62 22.12 25.74
C ASN A 302 6.12 22.34 26.03
N LEU A 303 6.47 23.34 26.84
CA LEU A 303 7.87 23.61 27.20
C LEU A 303 8.32 22.69 28.34
N ILE A 304 7.43 22.39 29.28
CA ILE A 304 7.76 21.60 30.49
C ILE A 304 8.03 20.14 30.12
N PHE A 305 7.15 19.49 29.34
CA PHE A 305 7.31 18.09 28.96
C PHE A 305 8.55 17.84 28.09
N ASN A 306 8.83 18.73 27.14
CA ASN A 306 10.03 18.64 26.31
C ASN A 306 11.29 18.83 27.17
N ARG A 307 11.30 19.80 28.10
CA ARG A 307 12.47 20.04 28.95
C ARG A 307 12.76 18.85 29.86
N GLU A 308 11.76 18.26 30.49
CA GLU A 308 11.96 17.09 31.36
C GLU A 308 12.42 15.86 30.57
N PHE A 309 11.84 15.63 29.39
CA PHE A 309 12.26 14.54 28.50
C PHE A 309 13.71 14.70 28.04
N TYR A 310 14.08 15.86 27.48
CA TYR A 310 15.44 16.13 27.03
C TYR A 310 16.46 16.15 28.19
N THR A 311 16.05 16.59 29.38
CA THR A 311 16.90 16.54 30.58
C THR A 311 17.17 15.08 30.97
N SER A 312 16.14 14.22 30.95
CA SER A 312 16.30 12.78 31.25
C SER A 312 17.16 12.05 30.22
N MET A 313 17.00 12.38 28.94
CA MET A 313 17.80 11.81 27.85
C MET A 313 19.28 12.20 27.96
N THR A 314 19.54 13.47 28.30
CA THR A 314 20.91 13.97 28.49
C THR A 314 21.57 13.29 29.69
N ILE A 315 20.88 13.18 30.82
CA ILE A 315 21.39 12.50 32.02
C ILE A 315 21.65 11.02 31.71
N GLY A 316 20.72 10.34 31.03
CA GLY A 316 20.86 8.94 30.63
C GLY A 316 22.07 8.70 29.73
N PHE A 317 22.30 9.58 28.75
CA PHE A 317 23.49 9.51 27.89
C PHE A 317 24.78 9.73 28.69
N VAL A 318 24.83 10.72 29.58
CA VAL A 318 26.01 10.98 30.40
C VAL A 318 26.31 9.79 31.32
N VAL A 319 25.31 9.24 32.01
CA VAL A 319 25.49 8.10 32.92
C VAL A 319 25.91 6.84 32.15
N SER A 320 25.31 6.56 31.00
CA SER A 320 25.67 5.38 30.18
C SER A 320 27.05 5.53 29.53
N PHE A 321 27.36 6.71 28.99
CA PHE A 321 28.66 6.99 28.38
C PHE A 321 29.80 6.89 29.40
N TRP A 322 29.67 7.55 30.56
CA TRP A 322 30.71 7.47 31.60
C TRP A 322 30.71 6.12 32.32
N GLY A 323 29.57 5.45 32.43
CA GLY A 323 29.48 4.09 32.93
C GLY A 323 30.29 3.10 32.08
N VAL A 324 30.23 3.21 30.75
CA VAL A 324 30.98 2.31 29.86
C VAL A 324 32.42 2.79 29.67
N SER A 325 32.61 4.04 29.27
CA SER A 325 33.94 4.59 28.98
C SER A 325 34.80 4.71 30.24
N GLY A 326 34.21 5.09 31.38
CA GLY A 326 34.91 5.11 32.67
C GLY A 326 35.29 3.71 33.15
N SER A 327 34.42 2.71 32.98
CA SER A 327 34.77 1.31 33.33
C SER A 327 35.94 0.78 32.50
N ILE A 328 36.00 1.14 31.21
CA ILE A 328 37.11 0.76 30.32
C ILE A 328 38.43 1.41 30.76
N LEU A 329 38.41 2.65 31.28
CA LEU A 329 39.62 3.34 31.73
C LEU A 329 40.13 2.87 33.09
N ILE A 330 39.24 2.49 34.00
CA ILE A 330 39.58 2.12 35.39
C ILE A 330 39.95 0.64 35.51
N ILE A 331 39.24 -0.25 34.81
CA ILE A 331 39.45 -1.69 34.97
C ILE A 331 40.50 -2.18 33.96
N HIS A 332 41.70 -2.47 34.49
CA HIS A 332 42.87 -2.86 33.68
C HIS A 332 42.59 -4.02 32.69
N SER A 333 41.80 -5.02 33.11
CA SER A 333 41.43 -6.16 32.27
C SER A 333 40.53 -5.78 31.09
N TRP A 334 39.59 -4.84 31.31
CA TRP A 334 38.64 -4.39 30.28
C TRP A 334 39.34 -3.50 29.26
N ARG A 335 40.24 -2.63 29.73
CA ARG A 335 41.13 -1.85 28.86
C ARG A 335 41.90 -2.73 27.89
N HIS A 336 42.52 -3.79 28.41
CA HIS A 336 43.34 -4.67 27.60
C HIS A 336 42.51 -5.48 26.59
N ALA A 337 41.33 -5.97 27.00
CA ALA A 337 40.40 -6.63 26.09
C ALA A 337 39.88 -5.70 24.99
N TYR A 338 39.55 -4.45 25.33
CA TYR A 338 39.11 -3.43 24.38
C TYR A 338 40.17 -3.10 23.34
N PHE A 339 41.42 -2.83 23.75
CA PHE A 339 42.51 -2.58 22.81
C PHE A 339 42.84 -3.79 21.93
N LYS A 340 42.75 -5.01 22.47
CA LYS A 340 42.92 -6.25 21.69
C LYS A 340 41.81 -6.45 20.66
N LEU A 341 40.57 -6.07 20.97
CA LEU A 341 39.48 -6.05 20.00
C LEU A 341 39.75 -5.04 18.88
N LEU A 342 40.21 -3.84 19.24
CA LEU A 342 40.48 -2.75 18.30
C LEU A 342 41.64 -3.11 17.35
N SER A 343 42.72 -3.70 17.85
CA SER A 343 43.83 -4.15 17.00
C SER A 343 43.37 -5.24 16.02
N ASN A 344 42.56 -6.20 16.48
CA ASN A 344 42.02 -7.25 15.61
C ASN A 344 41.12 -6.68 14.51
N LEU A 345 40.36 -5.61 14.80
CA LEU A 345 39.52 -4.94 13.79
C LEU A 345 40.36 -4.18 12.76
N GLU A 346 41.44 -3.50 13.19
CA GLU A 346 42.39 -2.87 12.26
C GLU A 346 43.05 -3.91 11.34
N ASP A 347 43.47 -5.05 11.88
CA ASP A 347 44.04 -6.14 11.09
C ASP A 347 43.04 -6.69 10.06
N ILE A 348 41.78 -6.89 10.46
CA ILE A 348 40.72 -7.32 9.53
C ILE A 348 40.47 -6.27 8.46
N LEU A 349 40.44 -4.98 8.82
CA LEU A 349 40.21 -3.90 7.87
C LEU A 349 41.38 -3.80 6.87
N TYR A 350 42.61 -3.91 7.36
CA TYR A 350 43.82 -3.93 6.54
C TYR A 350 43.80 -5.11 5.56
N ILE A 351 43.40 -6.31 5.99
CA ILE A 351 43.23 -7.47 5.11
C ILE A 351 42.15 -7.21 4.05
N ILE A 352 41.00 -6.65 4.43
CA ILE A 352 39.92 -6.35 3.48
C ILE A 352 40.38 -5.33 2.43
N VAL A 353 41.08 -4.27 2.86
CA VAL A 353 41.59 -3.22 1.97
C VAL A 353 42.66 -3.78 1.03
N THR A 354 43.65 -4.51 1.56
CA THR A 354 44.71 -5.13 0.75
C THR A 354 44.13 -6.14 -0.25
N MET A 355 43.16 -6.97 0.13
CA MET A 355 42.47 -7.87 -0.79
C MET A 355 41.67 -7.13 -1.87
N LYS A 356 41.03 -6.00 -1.53
CA LYS A 356 40.32 -5.16 -2.52
C LYS A 356 41.29 -4.48 -3.49
N VAL A 357 42.42 -3.96 -3.01
CA VAL A 357 43.47 -3.35 -3.84
C VAL A 357 44.10 -4.39 -4.76
N PHE A 358 44.38 -5.59 -4.25
CA PHE A 358 44.88 -6.72 -5.06
C PHE A 358 43.88 -7.12 -6.16
N LYS A 359 42.58 -7.25 -5.83
CA LYS A 359 41.52 -7.52 -6.82
C LYS A 359 41.38 -6.41 -7.87
N TRP A 360 41.67 -5.16 -7.50
CA TRP A 360 41.64 -4.04 -8.44
C TRP A 360 42.82 -4.08 -9.41
N TRP A 361 44.02 -4.42 -8.94
CA TRP A 361 45.21 -4.60 -9.78
C TRP A 361 45.08 -5.75 -10.78
N GLN A 362 44.41 -6.86 -10.41
CA GLN A 362 44.14 -7.97 -11.34
C GLN A 362 43.10 -7.65 -12.44
N ARG A 363 42.38 -6.53 -12.35
CA ARG A 363 41.38 -6.08 -13.34
C ARG A 363 41.91 -5.00 -14.28
N ARG A 364 43.19 -4.63 -14.14
CA ARG A 364 43.95 -3.81 -15.09
C ARG A 364 44.86 -4.75 -15.88
#